data_AF-K0IEF2-F1
#
_entry.id   AF-K0IEF2-F1
#
_cell.length_a   1.000
_cell.length_b   1.000
_cell.length_c   1.000
_cell.angle_alpha   90.00
_cell.angle_beta   90.00
_cell.angle_gamma   90.00
#
_symmetry.space_group_name_H-M   'P 1'
#
loop_
_entity.id
_entity.type
_entity.pdbx_description
1 polymer ?
#
loop_
_entity_poly.entity_id
_entity_poly.type
_entity_poly.pdbx_seq_one_letter_code
_entity_poly.pdbx_strand_id
1 'polypeptide(L)'
;MFVSAALQKLLGFWRRYENLNLKVAFVLILLQLIHLYWLTADVVVKMITGNSALGLQISSPLLLFFVVIDYIEIPALAAGVTYYALSIYKHQKGSDKNALLLAMLSVQVFHIFWITDEVVYETFFGSASAVEIPYYVAWIAILIDYLELPVIADLFYRTIVKGERS
;
A
#
# COMPACT_ATOMS: atom_id res chain seq x y z
N MET A 1 10.07 -19.63 24.81
CA MET A 1 9.66 -18.22 24.60
C MET A 1 8.21 -18.11 25.08
N PHE A 2 7.96 -17.47 26.22
CA PHE A 2 6.61 -17.34 26.79
C PHE A 2 5.80 -16.34 25.96
N VAL A 3 4.95 -16.86 25.09
CA VAL A 3 3.99 -16.06 24.34
C VAL A 3 2.87 -15.64 25.30
N SER A 4 2.64 -14.34 25.46
CA SER A 4 1.63 -13.83 26.40
C SER A 4 0.23 -14.38 26.07
N ALA A 5 -0.62 -14.56 27.08
CA ALA A 5 -1.99 -15.05 26.90
C ALA A 5 -2.80 -14.17 25.93
N ALA A 6 -2.50 -12.86 25.89
CA ALA A 6 -3.07 -11.93 24.94
C ALA A 6 -2.66 -12.26 23.49
N LEU A 7 -1.36 -12.53 23.26
CA LEU A 7 -0.87 -12.90 21.93
C LEU A 7 -1.47 -14.24 21.48
N GLN A 8 -1.64 -15.21 22.39
CA GLN A 8 -2.29 -16.49 22.07
C GLN A 8 -3.76 -16.31 21.66
N LYS A 9 -4.52 -15.46 22.38
CA LYS A 9 -5.91 -15.13 21.99
C LYS A 9 -5.97 -14.43 20.64
N LEU A 10 -5.06 -13.49 20.39
CA LEU A 10 -4.99 -12.75 19.12
C LEU A 10 -4.64 -13.68 17.96
N LEU A 11 -3.65 -14.56 18.13
CA LEU A 11 -3.30 -15.61 17.16
C LEU A 11 -4.46 -16.59 16.91
N GLY A 12 -5.20 -16.95 17.96
CA GLY A 12 -6.38 -17.82 17.87
C GLY A 12 -7.52 -17.18 17.07
N PHE A 13 -7.81 -15.90 17.34
CA PHE A 13 -8.76 -15.10 16.56
C PHE A 13 -8.31 -15.02 15.10
N TRP A 14 -7.05 -14.67 14.86
CA TRP A 14 -6.50 -14.55 13.51
C TRP A 14 -6.54 -15.86 12.74
N ARG A 15 -6.25 -17.01 13.38
CA ARG A 15 -6.35 -18.33 12.73
C ARG A 15 -7.78 -18.64 12.31
N ARG A 16 -8.78 -18.22 13.10
CA ARG A 16 -10.20 -18.41 12.76
C ARG A 16 -10.61 -17.60 11.53
N TYR A 17 -10.00 -16.43 11.33
CA TYR A 17 -10.34 -15.50 10.25
C TYR A 17 -9.26 -15.40 9.16
N GLU A 18 -8.32 -16.36 9.08
CA GLU A 18 -7.16 -16.29 8.16
C GLU A 18 -7.58 -16.15 6.69
N ASN A 19 -8.57 -16.93 6.25
CA ASN A 19 -9.10 -16.84 4.88
C ASN A 19 -9.84 -15.53 4.62
N LEU A 20 -10.52 -14.98 5.62
CA LEU A 20 -11.20 -13.70 5.50
C LEU A 20 -10.19 -12.56 5.44
N ASN A 21 -9.15 -12.60 6.27
CA ASN A 21 -8.08 -11.60 6.28
C ASN A 21 -7.28 -11.62 4.98
N LEU A 22 -7.03 -12.79 4.40
CA LEU A 22 -6.41 -12.92 3.08
C LEU A 22 -7.29 -12.31 1.98
N LYS A 23 -8.60 -12.57 2.00
CA LYS A 23 -9.53 -11.96 1.03
C LYS A 23 -9.65 -10.45 1.19
N VAL A 24 -9.69 -9.96 2.42
CA VAL A 24 -9.73 -8.52 2.72
C VAL A 24 -8.44 -7.86 2.25
N ALA A 25 -7.27 -8.41 2.59
CA ALA A 25 -5.98 -7.90 2.10
C ALA A 25 -5.92 -7.90 0.58
N PHE A 26 -6.43 -8.95 -0.08
CA PHE A 26 -6.49 -9.04 -1.53
C PHE A 26 -7.39 -7.97 -2.16
N VAL A 27 -8.60 -7.77 -1.63
CA VAL A 27 -9.52 -6.73 -2.16
C VAL A 27 -8.92 -5.34 -1.96
N LEU A 28 -8.36 -5.06 -0.78
CA LEU A 28 -7.77 -3.76 -0.47
C LEU A 28 -6.52 -3.47 -1.30
N ILE A 29 -5.65 -4.47 -1.52
CA ILE A 29 -4.44 -4.28 -2.34
C ILE A 29 -4.79 -4.14 -3.83
N LEU A 30 -5.90 -4.72 -4.31
CA LEU A 30 -6.34 -4.53 -5.69
C LEU A 30 -6.75 -3.09 -5.98
N LEU A 31 -7.29 -2.37 -5.00
CA LEU A 31 -7.61 -0.96 -5.15
C LEU A 31 -6.35 -0.13 -5.47
N GLN A 32 -5.17 -0.59 -5.04
CA GLN A 32 -3.92 0.07 -5.34
C GLN A 32 -3.55 0.07 -6.82
N LEU A 33 -4.11 -0.85 -7.64
CA LEU A 33 -3.93 -0.77 -9.09
C LEU A 33 -4.55 0.51 -9.68
N ILE A 34 -5.63 1.00 -9.07
CA ILE A 34 -6.27 2.26 -9.49
C ILE A 34 -5.38 3.44 -9.09
N HIS A 35 -4.84 3.42 -7.87
CA HIS A 35 -3.86 4.40 -7.40
C HIS A 35 -2.65 4.45 -8.34
N LEU A 36 -2.02 3.31 -8.61
CA LEU A 36 -0.85 3.21 -9.48
C LEU A 36 -1.14 3.66 -10.91
N TYR A 37 -2.33 3.36 -11.42
CA TYR A 37 -2.78 3.86 -12.72
C TYR A 37 -2.85 5.39 -12.74
N TRP A 38 -3.46 5.99 -11.71
CA TRP A 38 -3.55 7.45 -11.60
C TRP A 38 -2.17 8.10 -11.48
N LEU A 39 -1.31 7.55 -10.61
CA LEU A 39 0.06 8.00 -10.44
C LEU A 39 0.84 7.94 -11.77
N THR A 40 0.65 6.87 -12.55
CA THR A 40 1.28 6.76 -13.88
C THR A 40 0.71 7.81 -14.84
N ALA A 41 -0.61 7.89 -14.97
CA ALA A 41 -1.28 8.66 -16.01
C ALA A 41 -1.22 10.18 -15.77
N ASP A 42 -1.25 10.62 -14.52
CA ASP A 42 -1.27 12.04 -14.19
C ASP A 42 0.11 12.50 -13.68
N VAL A 43 0.61 11.91 -12.60
CA VAL A 43 1.85 12.38 -11.95
C VAL A 43 3.08 12.12 -12.82
N VAL A 44 3.31 10.87 -13.22
CA VAL A 44 4.50 10.50 -14.01
C VAL A 44 4.47 11.14 -15.40
N VAL A 45 3.34 11.10 -16.10
CA VAL A 45 3.23 11.74 -17.43
C VAL A 45 3.41 13.26 -17.34
N LYS A 46 2.86 13.92 -16.33
CA LYS A 46 3.07 15.37 -16.12
C LYS A 46 4.52 15.68 -15.80
N MET A 47 5.20 14.85 -15.00
CA MET A 47 6.63 15.02 -14.70
C MET A 47 7.53 14.85 -15.94
N ILE A 48 7.16 14.01 -16.91
CA ILE A 48 7.95 13.74 -18.12
C ILE A 48 7.62 14.72 -19.26
N THR A 49 6.34 15.04 -19.44
CA THR A 49 5.85 15.75 -20.64
C THR A 49 5.39 17.18 -20.35
N GLY A 50 5.31 17.58 -19.08
CA GLY A 50 4.74 18.85 -18.64
C GLY A 50 3.22 18.94 -18.79
N ASN A 51 2.56 17.94 -19.37
CA ASN A 51 1.12 17.91 -19.60
C ASN A 51 0.50 16.72 -18.84
N SER A 52 -0.66 16.94 -18.20
CA SER A 52 -1.44 15.86 -17.60
C SER A 52 -2.14 15.04 -18.70
N ALA A 53 -2.02 13.71 -18.70
CA ALA A 53 -2.72 12.88 -19.69
C ALA A 53 -4.24 12.91 -19.50
N LEU A 54 -4.72 13.10 -18.26
CA LEU A 54 -6.14 13.06 -17.90
C LEU A 54 -6.79 14.45 -17.80
N GLY A 55 -6.02 15.53 -17.87
CA GLY A 55 -6.55 16.90 -17.83
C GLY A 55 -7.37 17.21 -16.56
N LEU A 56 -7.07 16.54 -15.44
CA LEU A 56 -7.85 16.63 -14.21
C LEU A 56 -7.68 18.02 -13.59
N GLN A 57 -8.71 18.86 -13.71
CA GLN A 57 -8.81 20.10 -12.96
C GLN A 57 -9.03 19.81 -11.47
N ILE A 58 -8.46 20.64 -10.60
CA ILE A 58 -8.48 20.51 -9.12
C ILE A 58 -9.91 20.34 -8.56
N SER A 59 -10.93 20.82 -9.28
CA SER A 59 -12.34 20.77 -8.93
C SER A 59 -13.14 19.60 -9.54
N SER A 60 -12.46 18.62 -10.17
CA SER A 60 -13.14 17.46 -10.75
C SER A 60 -13.56 16.45 -9.67
N PRO A 61 -14.80 15.91 -9.70
CA PRO A 61 -15.22 14.82 -8.82
C PRO A 61 -14.31 13.58 -8.88
N LEU A 62 -13.59 13.42 -9.99
CA LEU A 62 -12.61 12.34 -10.17
C LEU A 62 -11.40 12.48 -9.25
N LEU A 63 -10.97 13.69 -8.91
CA LEU A 63 -9.84 13.91 -7.99
C LEU A 63 -10.20 13.43 -6.58
N LEU A 64 -11.41 13.78 -6.11
CA LEU A 64 -11.90 13.32 -4.81
C LEU A 64 -11.97 11.79 -4.73
N PHE A 65 -12.34 11.13 -5.84
CA PHE A 65 -12.35 9.68 -5.93
C PHE A 65 -10.94 9.06 -5.76
N PHE A 66 -9.91 9.62 -6.40
CA PHE A 66 -8.53 9.14 -6.23
C PHE A 66 -8.00 9.38 -4.82
N VAL A 67 -8.25 10.56 -4.23
CA VAL A 67 -7.87 10.84 -2.83
C VAL A 67 -8.49 9.82 -1.87
N VAL A 68 -9.76 9.46 -2.06
CA VAL A 68 -10.41 8.43 -1.23
C VAL A 68 -9.74 7.07 -1.40
N ILE A 69 -9.31 6.72 -2.62
CA ILE A 69 -8.58 5.48 -2.88
C ILE A 69 -7.23 5.47 -2.16
N ASP A 70 -6.50 6.60 -2.16
CA ASP A 70 -5.23 6.74 -1.45
C ASP A 70 -5.43 6.55 0.07
N TYR A 71 -6.52 7.07 0.65
CA TYR A 71 -6.83 6.80 2.06
C TYR A 71 -7.13 5.32 2.36
N ILE A 72 -7.53 4.52 1.36
CA ILE A 72 -7.72 3.07 1.49
C ILE A 72 -6.38 2.31 1.45
N GLU A 73 -5.28 2.95 1.06
CA GLU A 73 -3.92 2.41 1.19
C GLU A 73 -3.58 2.03 2.64
N ILE A 74 -3.94 2.87 3.62
CA ILE A 74 -3.67 2.61 5.04
C ILE A 74 -4.23 1.25 5.49
N PRO A 75 -5.54 0.95 5.34
CA PRO A 75 -6.07 -0.36 5.69
C PRO A 75 -5.53 -1.49 4.79
N ALA A 76 -5.15 -1.21 3.53
CA ALA A 76 -4.53 -2.18 2.63
C ALA A 76 -3.15 -2.63 3.15
N LEU A 77 -2.26 -1.69 3.47
CA LEU A 77 -0.95 -1.95 4.05
C LEU A 77 -1.07 -2.65 5.41
N ALA A 78 -1.97 -2.18 6.27
CA ALA A 78 -2.19 -2.81 7.58
C ALA A 78 -2.61 -4.29 7.44
N ALA A 79 -3.51 -4.59 6.50
CA ALA A 79 -3.94 -5.95 6.22
C ALA A 79 -2.79 -6.81 5.64
N GLY A 80 -2.03 -6.28 4.67
CA GLY A 80 -0.88 -6.94 4.06
C GLY A 80 0.23 -7.24 5.06
N VAL A 81 0.69 -6.22 5.81
CA VAL A 81 1.73 -6.34 6.84
C VAL A 81 1.34 -7.40 7.87
N THR A 82 0.11 -7.36 8.37
CA THR A 82 -0.36 -8.33 9.36
C THR A 82 -0.38 -9.75 8.79
N TYR A 83 -0.83 -9.92 7.55
CA TYR A 83 -0.84 -11.22 6.87
C TYR A 83 0.56 -11.81 6.73
N TYR A 84 1.52 -11.05 6.18
CA TYR A 84 2.89 -11.55 5.96
C TYR A 84 3.64 -11.76 7.27
N ALA A 85 3.50 -10.86 8.25
CA ALA A 85 4.11 -11.02 9.57
C ALA A 85 3.67 -12.33 10.25
N LEU A 86 2.38 -12.65 10.19
CA LEU A 86 1.85 -13.91 10.73
C LEU A 86 2.25 -15.13 9.91
N SER A 87 2.36 -15.00 8.59
CA SER A 87 2.83 -16.09 7.72
C SER A 87 4.29 -16.48 8.03
N ILE A 88 5.15 -15.48 8.33
CA ILE A 88 6.54 -15.69 8.77
C ILE A 88 6.57 -16.30 10.17
N TYR A 89 5.79 -15.77 11.12
CA TYR A 89 5.72 -16.29 12.48
C TYR A 89 5.33 -17.79 12.53
N LYS A 90 4.48 -18.24 11.59
CA LYS A 90 4.08 -19.64 11.45
C LYS A 90 5.11 -20.52 10.73
N HIS A 91 6.28 -20.00 10.33
CA HIS A 91 7.29 -20.70 9.53
C HIS A 91 6.71 -21.41 8.29
N GLN A 92 5.78 -20.75 7.58
CA GLN A 92 5.23 -21.32 6.35
C GLN A 92 6.33 -21.49 5.29
N LYS A 93 6.16 -22.52 4.45
CA LYS A 93 7.05 -22.80 3.32
C LYS A 93 7.14 -21.54 2.42
N GLY A 94 8.36 -21.03 2.21
CA GLY A 94 8.59 -19.75 1.51
C GLY A 94 8.74 -18.52 2.42
N SER A 95 9.15 -18.71 3.68
CA SER A 95 9.39 -17.63 4.66
C SER A 95 10.25 -16.49 4.13
N ASP A 96 11.28 -16.77 3.33
CA ASP A 96 12.17 -15.74 2.78
C ASP A 96 11.46 -14.81 1.79
N LYS A 97 10.59 -15.39 0.95
CA LYS A 97 9.75 -14.60 0.03
C LYS A 97 8.77 -13.73 0.81
N ASN A 98 8.14 -14.29 1.85
CA ASN A 98 7.22 -13.53 2.70
C ASN A 98 7.95 -12.40 3.45
N ALA A 99 9.18 -12.62 3.89
CA ALA A 99 10.00 -11.59 4.54
C ALA A 99 10.36 -10.47 3.57
N LEU A 100 10.69 -10.78 2.31
CA LEU A 100 10.91 -9.78 1.27
C LEU A 100 9.65 -8.95 0.99
N LEU A 101 8.49 -9.60 0.85
CA LEU A 101 7.21 -8.90 0.62
C LEU A 101 6.80 -8.05 1.82
N LEU A 102 7.06 -8.53 3.04
CA LEU A 102 6.86 -7.74 4.25
C LEU A 102 7.79 -6.51 4.28
N ALA A 103 9.05 -6.66 3.87
CA ALA A 103 9.99 -5.54 3.79
C ALA A 103 9.52 -4.51 2.76
N MET A 104 9.06 -4.94 1.58
CA MET A 104 8.47 -4.06 0.56
C MET A 104 7.27 -3.27 1.10
N LEU A 105 6.31 -3.95 1.76
CA LEU A 105 5.17 -3.29 2.41
C LEU A 105 5.59 -2.34 3.54
N SER A 106 6.65 -2.68 4.27
CA SER A 106 7.15 -1.84 5.36
C SER A 106 7.75 -0.54 4.84
N VAL A 107 8.39 -0.56 3.67
CA VAL A 107 8.90 0.66 3.03
C VAL A 107 7.76 1.58 2.59
N GLN A 108 6.61 1.03 2.19
CA GLN A 108 5.42 1.80 1.81
C GLN A 108 4.78 2.56 2.96
N VAL A 109 4.88 2.04 4.20
CA VAL A 109 4.43 2.80 5.38
C VAL A 109 5.14 4.16 5.47
N PHE A 110 6.42 4.23 5.08
CA PHE A 110 7.16 5.49 5.05
C PHE A 110 6.73 6.40 3.90
N HIS A 111 6.27 5.84 2.77
CA HIS A 111 5.71 6.60 1.66
C HIS A 111 4.46 7.39 2.10
N ILE A 112 3.55 6.77 2.87
CA ILE A 112 2.35 7.46 3.38
C ILE A 112 2.70 8.70 4.22
N PHE A 113 3.71 8.59 5.08
CA PHE A 113 4.20 9.71 5.90
C PHE A 113 4.80 10.83 5.04
N TRP A 114 5.33 10.50 3.86
CA TRP A 114 5.86 11.47 2.91
C TRP A 114 4.76 12.38 2.36
N ILE A 115 3.69 11.79 1.83
CA ILE A 115 2.56 12.51 1.21
C ILE A 115 1.77 13.31 2.26
N THR A 116 1.58 12.74 3.45
CA THR A 116 0.83 13.43 4.50
C THR A 116 1.57 14.67 5.03
N ASP A 117 2.89 14.70 4.99
CA ASP A 117 3.66 15.88 5.41
C ASP A 117 3.40 17.06 4.44
N GLU A 118 3.44 16.87 3.11
CA GLU A 118 3.15 17.94 2.15
C GLU A 118 1.74 18.54 2.34
N VAL A 119 0.72 17.70 2.42
CA VAL A 119 -0.68 18.15 2.50
C VAL A 119 -0.99 18.83 3.83
N VAL A 120 -0.47 18.29 4.94
CA VAL A 120 -0.62 18.90 6.28
C VAL A 120 0.14 20.22 6.32
N TYR A 121 1.37 20.29 5.79
CA TYR A 121 2.13 21.53 5.82
C TYR A 121 1.47 22.63 4.97
N GLU A 122 1.00 22.31 3.77
CA GLU A 122 0.32 23.27 2.88
C GLU A 122 -1.00 23.78 3.50
N THR A 123 -1.79 22.86 4.10
CA THR A 123 -3.10 23.18 4.68
C THR A 123 -2.99 23.97 5.98
N PHE A 124 -1.98 23.71 6.83
CA PHE A 124 -1.85 24.35 8.14
C PHE A 124 -0.93 25.59 8.16
N PHE A 125 0.05 25.68 7.26
CA PHE A 125 1.04 26.77 7.28
C PHE A 125 0.97 27.70 6.06
N GLY A 126 0.11 27.41 5.09
CA GLY A 126 -0.51 28.43 4.23
C GLY A 126 0.35 29.14 3.20
N SER A 127 1.67 28.92 3.07
CA SER A 127 2.49 29.35 1.92
C SER A 127 3.94 28.82 1.97
N ALA A 128 4.41 28.38 0.80
CA ALA A 128 5.81 28.18 0.38
C ALA A 128 6.67 27.18 1.16
N SER A 129 6.67 25.94 0.67
CA SER A 129 7.81 25.03 0.54
C SER A 129 9.04 25.36 1.41
N ALA A 130 8.96 25.12 2.73
CA ALA A 130 10.17 25.08 3.55
C ALA A 130 10.97 23.78 3.29
N VAL A 131 10.31 22.77 2.75
CA VAL A 131 10.90 21.52 2.28
C VAL A 131 10.46 21.34 0.83
N GLU A 132 11.15 21.97 -0.12
CA GLU A 132 11.07 21.54 -1.52
C GLU A 132 11.57 20.09 -1.55
N ILE A 133 10.66 19.13 -1.69
CA ILE A 133 11.07 17.74 -1.89
C ILE A 133 11.87 17.70 -3.19
N PRO A 134 13.16 17.32 -3.13
CA PRO A 134 13.99 17.33 -4.33
C PRO A 134 13.35 16.48 -5.41
N TYR A 135 13.44 16.90 -6.67
CA TYR A 135 12.86 16.17 -7.81
C TYR A 135 13.17 14.67 -7.83
N TYR A 136 14.40 14.30 -7.43
CA TYR A 136 14.84 12.90 -7.32
C TYR A 136 14.05 12.08 -6.30
N VAL A 137 13.55 12.75 -5.28
CA VAL A 137 12.90 12.14 -4.14
C VAL A 137 11.43 11.84 -4.44
N ALA A 138 10.77 12.67 -5.26
CA ALA A 138 9.47 12.34 -5.84
C ALA A 138 9.54 11.06 -6.70
N TRP A 139 10.62 10.87 -7.47
CA TRP A 139 10.84 9.61 -8.20
C TRP A 139 11.05 8.41 -7.28
N ILE A 140 11.72 8.59 -6.14
CA ILE A 140 11.88 7.52 -5.14
C ILE A 140 10.51 7.15 -4.55
N ALA A 141 9.69 8.14 -4.20
CA ALA A 141 8.33 7.92 -3.70
C ALA A 141 7.51 7.10 -4.69
N ILE A 142 7.50 7.51 -5.97
CA ILE A 142 6.85 6.78 -7.07
C ILE A 142 7.36 5.33 -7.15
N LEU A 143 8.69 5.13 -7.12
CA LEU A 143 9.26 3.78 -7.19
C LEU A 143 8.83 2.89 -6.03
N ILE A 144 8.62 3.47 -4.83
CA ILE A 144 8.13 2.73 -3.66
C ILE A 144 6.68 2.26 -3.89
N ASP A 145 5.83 3.05 -4.52
CA ASP A 145 4.45 2.63 -4.87
C ASP A 145 4.46 1.44 -5.84
N TYR A 146 5.36 1.45 -6.83
CA TYR A 146 5.49 0.30 -7.74
C TYR A 146 5.95 -1.00 -7.04
N LEU A 147 6.52 -0.93 -5.82
CA LEU A 147 6.84 -2.12 -5.03
C LEU A 147 5.59 -2.86 -4.51
N GLU A 148 4.38 -2.31 -4.68
CA GLU A 148 3.13 -3.00 -4.38
C GLU A 148 2.80 -4.09 -5.39
N LEU A 149 3.27 -3.96 -6.64
CA LEU A 149 2.97 -4.91 -7.72
C LEU A 149 3.34 -6.38 -7.38
N PRO A 150 4.55 -6.67 -6.85
CA PRO A 150 4.89 -8.01 -6.36
C PRO A 150 3.94 -8.54 -5.28
N VAL A 151 3.45 -7.67 -4.40
CA VAL A 151 2.53 -8.02 -3.31
C VAL A 151 1.15 -8.36 -3.86
N ILE A 152 0.63 -7.55 -4.78
CA ILE A 152 -0.63 -7.78 -5.48
C ILE A 152 -0.57 -9.13 -6.22
N ALA A 153 0.51 -9.40 -6.95
CA ALA A 153 0.68 -10.65 -7.68
C ALA A 153 0.72 -11.88 -6.76
N ASP A 154 1.40 -11.79 -5.60
CA ASP A 154 1.46 -12.88 -4.63
C ASP A 154 0.10 -13.13 -3.95
N LEU A 155 -0.60 -12.08 -3.52
CA LEU A 155 -1.95 -12.20 -2.94
C LEU A 155 -2.98 -12.71 -3.95
N PHE A 156 -2.89 -12.27 -5.21
CA PHE A 156 -3.71 -12.80 -6.30
C PHE A 156 -3.49 -14.30 -6.49
N TYR A 157 -2.23 -14.73 -6.62
CA TYR A 157 -1.89 -16.14 -6.78
C TYR A 157 -2.39 -17.00 -5.60
N ARG A 158 -2.26 -16.51 -4.37
CA ARG A 158 -2.72 -17.24 -3.18
C ARG A 158 -4.24 -17.29 -3.06
N THR A 159 -4.94 -16.23 -3.45
CA THR A 159 -6.40 -16.16 -3.33
C THR A 159 -7.09 -16.96 -4.42
N ILE A 160 -6.65 -16.83 -5.67
CA ILE A 160 -7.29 -17.46 -6.83
C ILE A 160 -6.73 -18.88 -7.05
N VAL A 161 -5.41 -19.02 -7.28
CA VAL A 161 -4.83 -20.30 -7.70
C VAL A 161 -4.77 -21.32 -6.56
N LYS A 162 -4.44 -20.87 -5.34
CA LYS A 162 -4.35 -21.76 -4.18
C LYS A 162 -5.70 -21.98 -3.49
N GLY A 163 -6.61 -21.01 -3.56
CA GLY A 163 -7.98 -21.13 -3.07
C GLY A 163 -8.82 -22.15 -3.83
N GLU A 164 -8.53 -22.38 -5.12
CA GLU A 164 -9.17 -23.44 -5.92
C GLU A 164 -8.69 -24.86 -5.57
N ARG A 165 -7.64 -25.02 -4.77
CA ARG A 165 -7.03 -26.32 -4.41
C ARG A 165 -7.32 -26.78 -2.97
N SER A 166 -8.14 -26.06 -2.21
CA SER A 166 -8.55 -26.40 -0.83
C SER A 166 -10.03 -26.73 -0.76
#